data_AF-A0A7R9SZR9-F1
#
_entry.id   AF-A0A7R9SZR9-F1
#
_cell.length_a   1.000
_cell.length_b   1.000
_cell.length_c   1.000
_cell.angle_alpha   90.00
_cell.angle_beta   90.00
_cell.angle_gamma   90.00
#
_symmetry.space_group_name_H-M   'P 1'
#
loop_
_entity.id
_entity.type
_entity.pdbx_description
1 polymer ?
#
loop_
_entity_poly.entity_id
_entity_poly.type
_entity_poly.pdbx_seq_one_letter_code
_entity_poly.pdbx_strand_id
1 'polypeptide(L)'
;PREGFEAGGDVVKWGDKFLKDSAEACHDACVEMRDEGCTVFVWCGFESGCLGQPHKSCWLKKQARATMTTGTEGGGNPWTSGSIYVQDDMRGDPDPSRKFHVVMTTNNAVYQGWQ
;
A
#
# COMPACT_ATOMS: atom_id res chain seq x y z
N PRO A 1 2.51 2.17 -9.04
CA PRO A 1 2.01 3.31 -8.24
C PRO A 1 0.60 3.70 -8.67
N ARG A 2 -0.22 4.22 -7.76
CA ARG A 2 -1.60 4.67 -7.99
C ARG A 2 -1.67 6.18 -7.71
N GLU A 3 -2.14 6.95 -8.69
CA GLU A 3 -2.41 8.39 -8.54
C GLU A 3 -3.73 8.62 -7.78
N GLY A 4 -3.92 9.80 -7.20
CA GLY A 4 -5.16 10.12 -6.48
C GLY A 4 -5.32 9.39 -5.16
N PHE A 5 -4.22 8.92 -4.57
CA PHE A 5 -4.24 8.06 -3.40
C PHE A 5 -3.11 8.37 -2.43
N GLU A 6 -3.48 8.53 -1.17
CA GLU A 6 -2.55 8.66 -0.06
C GLU A 6 -2.58 7.38 0.77
N ALA A 7 -1.55 6.56 0.64
CA ALA A 7 -1.37 5.42 1.54
C ALA A 7 -1.19 5.90 3.00
N GLY A 8 -1.97 5.32 3.90
CA GLY A 8 -1.86 5.57 5.34
C GLY A 8 -0.67 4.85 5.98
N GLY A 9 -0.62 4.83 7.30
CA GLY A 9 0.40 4.10 8.07
C GLY A 9 1.44 5.00 8.73
N ASP A 10 2.31 4.38 9.51
CA ASP A 10 3.32 5.07 10.32
C ASP A 10 4.46 5.57 9.46
N VAL A 11 4.93 6.80 9.70
CA VAL A 11 6.04 7.38 8.94
C VAL A 11 7.36 6.75 9.36
N VAL A 12 8.02 6.07 8.43
CA VAL A 12 9.40 5.55 8.57
C VAL A 12 10.39 6.65 8.22
N LYS A 13 10.12 7.39 7.13
CA LYS A 13 10.92 8.55 6.73
C LYS A 13 10.04 9.71 6.30
N TRP A 14 10.32 10.87 6.89
CA TRP A 14 9.59 12.10 6.64
C TRP A 14 9.94 12.67 5.26
N GLY A 15 8.91 13.00 4.49
CA GLY A 15 9.03 13.49 3.11
C GLY A 15 9.27 14.98 2.97
N ASP A 16 9.28 15.74 4.07
CA ASP A 16 9.57 17.18 4.10
C ASP A 16 10.99 17.49 3.62
N LYS A 17 11.95 16.61 3.93
CA LYS A 17 13.35 16.71 3.50
C LYS A 17 13.77 15.61 2.55
N PHE A 18 12.96 14.57 2.40
CA PHE A 18 13.24 13.45 1.50
C PHE A 18 12.53 13.67 0.17
N LEU A 19 13.24 14.30 -0.77
CA LEU A 19 12.72 14.63 -2.09
C LEU A 19 13.23 13.64 -3.13
N LYS A 20 12.34 13.13 -3.98
CA LYS A 20 12.66 12.20 -5.08
C LYS A 20 12.02 12.66 -6.37
N ASP A 21 12.74 12.53 -7.48
CA ASP A 21 12.31 13.08 -8.76
C ASP A 21 11.11 12.38 -9.39
N SER A 22 10.84 11.13 -9.02
CA SER A 22 9.68 10.38 -9.49
C SER A 22 9.09 9.47 -8.42
N ALA A 23 7.86 9.00 -8.67
CA ALA A 23 7.22 7.97 -7.87
C ALA A 23 8.01 6.65 -7.88
N GLU A 24 8.67 6.26 -8.99
CA GLU A 24 9.53 5.07 -8.99
C GLU A 24 10.77 5.26 -8.10
N ALA A 25 11.42 6.43 -8.17
CA ALA A 25 12.57 6.71 -7.29
C ALA A 25 12.19 6.73 -5.80
N CYS A 26 10.93 7.08 -5.48
CA CYS A 26 10.37 6.99 -4.13
C CYS A 26 10.05 5.54 -3.74
N HIS A 27 9.53 4.74 -4.66
CA HIS A 27 9.35 3.30 -4.49
C HIS A 27 10.68 2.60 -4.19
N ASP A 28 11.71 2.84 -4.99
CA ASP A 28 13.01 2.17 -4.85
C ASP A 28 13.67 2.53 -3.53
N ALA A 29 13.52 3.77 -3.07
CA ALA A 29 13.95 4.17 -1.73
C ALA A 29 13.20 3.44 -0.61
N CYS A 30 11.91 3.12 -0.80
CA CYS A 30 11.17 2.28 0.15
C CYS A 30 11.68 0.84 0.13
N VAL A 31 12.04 0.30 -1.04
CA VAL A 31 12.64 -1.04 -1.18
C VAL A 31 13.97 -1.10 -0.44
N GLU A 32 14.82 -0.08 -0.58
CA GLU A 32 16.10 0.02 0.15
C GLU A 32 15.91 0.06 1.67
N MET A 33 14.84 0.70 2.15
CA MET A 33 14.53 0.82 3.59
C MET A 33 13.48 -0.20 4.05
N ARG A 34 13.35 -1.32 3.34
CA ARG A 34 12.48 -2.43 3.74
C ARG A 34 12.84 -2.97 5.12
N ASP A 35 14.13 -3.08 5.41
CA ASP A 35 14.63 -3.60 6.69
C ASP A 35 14.37 -2.63 7.86
N GLU A 36 14.23 -1.34 7.56
CA GLU A 36 13.80 -0.31 8.52
C GLU A 36 12.26 -0.29 8.69
N GLY A 37 11.56 -1.11 7.92
CA GLY A 37 10.11 -1.30 8.00
C GLY A 37 9.31 -0.50 6.98
N CYS A 38 9.93 0.05 5.93
CA CYS A 38 9.17 0.63 4.84
C CYS A 38 8.41 -0.45 4.08
N THR A 39 7.12 -0.21 3.86
CA THR A 39 6.27 -1.14 3.11
C THR A 39 5.46 -0.44 2.03
N VAL A 40 5.17 0.85 2.24
CA VAL A 40 4.39 1.69 1.34
C VAL A 40 5.04 3.06 1.22
N PHE A 41 4.86 3.71 0.08
CA PHE A 41 5.40 5.04 -0.18
C PHE A 41 4.30 5.97 -0.69
N VAL A 42 4.46 7.27 -0.43
CA VAL A 42 3.61 8.34 -0.94
C VAL A 42 4.50 9.43 -1.52
N TRP A 43 4.25 9.82 -2.76
CA TRP A 43 5.05 10.79 -3.50
C TRP A 43 4.17 11.93 -4.01
N CYS A 44 4.71 13.14 -3.94
CA CYS A 44 4.07 14.34 -4.47
C CYS A 44 4.61 14.70 -5.86
N GLY A 45 3.80 14.51 -6.89
CA GLY A 45 4.12 14.92 -8.27
C GLY A 45 3.59 16.29 -8.68
N PHE A 46 2.80 16.94 -7.82
CA PHE A 46 2.22 18.24 -8.14
C PHE A 46 3.25 19.36 -7.90
N GLU A 47 3.45 20.21 -8.91
CA GLU A 47 4.38 21.35 -8.81
C GLU A 47 3.97 22.36 -7.73
N SER A 48 2.67 22.53 -7.52
CA SER A 48 2.13 23.37 -6.43
C SER A 48 2.26 22.74 -5.05
N GLY A 49 2.85 21.54 -4.94
CA GLY A 49 2.92 20.76 -3.71
C GLY A 49 1.64 19.98 -3.42
N CYS A 50 1.71 19.16 -2.37
CA CYS A 50 0.63 18.25 -1.95
C CYS A 50 0.20 18.59 -0.53
N LEU A 51 -0.90 19.34 -0.39
CA LEU A 51 -1.51 19.68 0.90
C LEU A 51 -0.51 20.29 1.91
N GLY A 52 0.29 21.24 1.47
CA GLY A 52 1.32 21.91 2.29
C GLY A 52 2.68 21.23 2.30
N GLN A 53 2.84 20.12 1.57
CA GLN A 53 4.14 19.47 1.37
C GLN A 53 4.79 19.91 0.05
N PRO A 54 6.13 20.00 0.00
CA PRO A 54 6.84 20.44 -1.19
C PRO A 54 6.65 19.45 -2.36
N HIS A 55 6.75 19.97 -3.59
CA HIS A 55 6.86 19.14 -4.78
C HIS A 55 8.03 18.15 -4.60
N LYS A 56 7.84 16.91 -5.08
CA LYS A 56 8.79 15.79 -4.98
C LYS A 56 8.92 15.19 -3.59
N SER A 57 8.12 15.60 -2.60
CA SER A 57 8.14 15.00 -1.28
C SER A 57 7.84 13.50 -1.34
N CYS A 58 8.75 12.68 -0.84
CA CYS A 58 8.65 11.23 -0.78
C CYS A 58 8.51 10.80 0.69
N TRP A 59 7.34 10.32 1.04
CA TRP A 59 6.99 9.83 2.37
C TRP A 59 7.04 8.32 2.37
N LEU A 60 7.86 7.78 3.27
CA LEU A 60 8.04 6.34 3.39
C LEU A 60 7.35 5.90 4.65
N LYS A 61 6.42 4.97 4.49
CA LYS A 61 5.49 4.58 5.55
C LYS A 61 5.48 3.06 5.74
N LYS A 62 5.03 2.66 6.92
CA LYS A 62 4.85 1.27 7.33
C LYS A 62 3.36 0.98 7.49
N GLN A 63 2.93 -0.09 6.86
CA GLN A 63 1.60 -0.67 7.03
C GLN A 63 1.74 -2.15 7.39
N ALA A 64 0.92 -2.62 8.33
CA ALA A 64 0.94 -4.01 8.76
C ALA A 64 0.53 -4.98 7.63
N ARG A 65 -0.37 -4.56 6.74
CA ARG A 65 -0.83 -5.34 5.58
C ARG A 65 -0.58 -4.58 4.29
N ALA A 66 0.69 -4.49 3.90
CA ALA A 66 1.08 -3.74 2.71
C ALA A 66 0.62 -4.37 1.38
N THR A 67 0.24 -5.65 1.36
CA THR A 67 -0.40 -6.28 0.18
C THR A 67 -1.84 -5.79 -0.05
N MET A 68 -2.45 -5.16 0.96
CA MET A 68 -3.75 -4.50 0.88
C MET A 68 -3.59 -3.04 1.35
N THR A 69 -3.00 -2.20 0.50
CA THR A 69 -2.71 -0.82 0.86
C THR A 69 -3.98 -0.08 1.25
N THR A 70 -4.03 0.44 2.49
CA THR A 70 -5.15 1.25 2.98
C THR A 70 -4.79 2.73 2.96
N GLY A 71 -5.78 3.61 2.82
CA GLY A 71 -5.52 5.03 2.70
C GLY A 71 -6.72 5.84 2.27
N THR A 72 -6.47 7.10 1.93
CA THR A 72 -7.49 8.04 1.47
C THR A 72 -7.43 8.15 -0.04
N GLU A 73 -8.56 7.94 -0.71
CA GLU A 73 -8.69 8.08 -2.15
C GLU A 73 -9.66 9.19 -2.54
N GLY A 74 -9.41 9.84 -3.67
CA GLY A 74 -10.32 10.85 -4.19
C GLY A 74 -9.71 11.65 -5.35
N GLY A 75 -10.57 12.13 -6.27
CA GLY A 75 -10.12 12.87 -7.45
C GLY A 75 -9.40 14.20 -7.15
N GLY A 76 -9.50 14.71 -5.93
CA GLY A 76 -8.75 15.89 -5.46
C GLY A 76 -7.50 15.56 -4.65
N ASN A 77 -7.15 14.28 -4.50
CA ASN A 77 -5.98 13.87 -3.74
C ASN A 77 -4.72 14.02 -4.63
N PRO A 78 -3.77 14.92 -4.28
CA PRO A 78 -2.58 15.15 -5.10
C PRO A 78 -1.50 14.07 -4.93
N TRP A 79 -1.71 13.10 -4.04
CA TRP A 79 -0.72 12.09 -3.73
C TRP A 79 -0.72 10.93 -4.73
N THR A 80 0.48 10.46 -5.06
CA THR A 80 0.70 9.19 -5.77
C THR A 80 1.33 8.22 -4.80
N SER A 81 0.77 7.03 -4.62
CA SER A 81 1.30 6.07 -3.65
C SER A 81 1.33 4.64 -4.17
N GLY A 82 2.05 3.78 -3.48
CA GLY A 82 2.11 2.37 -3.80
C GLY A 82 2.75 1.57 -2.68
N SER A 83 2.72 0.26 -2.81
CA SER A 83 3.46 -0.64 -1.94
C SER A 83 4.64 -1.25 -2.68
N ILE A 84 5.67 -1.66 -1.92
CA ILE A 84 6.79 -2.44 -2.45
C ILE A 84 6.44 -3.92 -2.69
N TYR A 85 5.28 -4.35 -2.20
CA TYR A 85 4.75 -5.69 -2.39
C TYR A 85 3.73 -5.73 -3.53
N VAL A 86 3.61 -6.90 -4.16
CA VAL A 86 2.50 -7.19 -5.06
C VAL A 86 1.21 -7.04 -4.26
N GLN A 87 0.27 -6.25 -4.78
CA GLN A 87 -1.04 -6.12 -4.15
C GLN A 87 -1.84 -7.39 -4.39
N ASP A 88 -2.44 -7.93 -3.33
CA ASP A 88 -3.40 -9.02 -3.47
C ASP A 88 -4.62 -8.48 -4.24
N ASP A 89 -5.07 -9.23 -5.24
CA ASP A 89 -6.32 -8.91 -5.88
C ASP A 89 -7.46 -9.21 -4.90
N MET A 90 -8.24 -8.18 -4.56
CA MET A 90 -9.44 -8.35 -3.73
C MET A 90 -10.53 -9.23 -4.40
N ARG A 91 -10.24 -9.81 -5.57
CA ARG A 91 -11.09 -10.76 -6.28
C ARG A 91 -11.02 -12.18 -5.70
N GLY A 92 -10.14 -12.42 -4.73
CA GLY A 92 -9.91 -13.75 -4.15
C GLY A 92 -8.74 -14.45 -4.84
N ASP A 93 -8.22 -15.51 -4.21
CA ASP A 93 -7.05 -16.24 -4.69
C ASP A 93 -7.27 -16.65 -6.17
N PRO A 94 -6.43 -16.17 -7.11
CA PRO A 94 -6.62 -16.43 -8.54
C PRO A 94 -6.31 -17.88 -8.90
N ASP A 95 -5.74 -18.66 -7.96
CA ASP A 95 -5.50 -20.09 -8.12
C ASP A 95 -6.80 -20.90 -7.95
N PRO A 96 -7.40 -21.42 -9.03
CA PRO A 96 -8.63 -22.21 -8.94
C PRO A 96 -8.44 -23.54 -8.18
N SER A 97 -7.21 -23.93 -7.84
CA SER A 97 -6.92 -25.12 -7.04
C SER A 97 -7.08 -24.88 -5.53
N ARG A 98 -6.96 -23.64 -5.06
CA ARG A 98 -7.13 -23.28 -3.64
C ARG A 98 -8.60 -23.07 -3.31
N LYS A 99 -9.30 -24.18 -3.07
CA LYS A 99 -10.72 -24.19 -2.68
C LYS A 99 -10.85 -24.40 -1.18
N PHE A 100 -11.58 -23.53 -0.49
CA PHE A 100 -12.04 -23.83 0.86
C PHE A 100 -13.36 -24.61 0.78
N HIS A 101 -13.42 -25.76 1.46
CA HIS A 101 -14.64 -26.52 1.63
C HIS A 101 -15.30 -26.11 2.94
N VAL A 102 -16.54 -25.60 2.86
CA VAL A 102 -17.37 -25.41 4.05
C VAL A 102 -18.12 -26.71 4.29
N VAL A 103 -17.72 -27.46 5.31
CA VAL A 103 -18.46 -28.66 5.73
C VAL A 103 -19.57 -28.21 6.67
N MET A 104 -20.81 -28.27 6.20
CA MET A 104 -21.99 -28.06 7.02
C MET A 104 -22.36 -29.39 7.67
N THR A 105 -22.08 -29.54 8.96
CA THR A 105 -22.44 -30.75 9.70
C THR A 105 -23.90 -30.66 10.16
N THR A 106 -24.55 -31.81 10.34
CA THR A 106 -25.98 -31.93 10.67
C THR A 106 -26.38 -31.30 12.02
N ASN A 107 -25.41 -30.94 12.86
CA ASN A 107 -25.61 -30.17 14.08
C ASN A 107 -25.54 -28.64 13.88
N ASN A 108 -25.59 -28.16 12.63
CA ASN A 108 -25.54 -26.74 12.27
C ASN A 108 -24.22 -26.04 12.68
N ALA A 109 -23.15 -26.79 12.91
CA ALA A 109 -21.83 -26.25 13.17
C ALA A 109 -21.07 -26.06 11.85
N VAL A 110 -20.38 -24.92 11.71
CA VAL A 110 -19.52 -24.61 10.57
C VAL A 110 -18.09 -24.97 10.93
N TYR A 111 -17.49 -25.90 10.20
CA TYR A 111 -16.07 -26.22 10.33
C TYR A 111 -15.31 -25.74 9.09
N GLN A 112 -14.21 -25.02 9.31
CA GLN A 112 -13.28 -24.58 8.27
C GLN A 112 -11.99 -25.40 8.39
N GLY A 113 -11.61 -26.10 7.32
CA GLY A 113 -10.36 -26.86 7.22
C GLY A 113 -9.53 -26.38 6.03
N TRP A 114 -8.21 -26.37 6.20
CA TRP A 114 -7.23 -26.01 5.16
C TRP A 114 -6.54 -27.28 4.65
N GLN A 115 -6.29 -27.39 3.35
CA GLN A 115 -5.55 -28.50 2.73
C GLN A 115 -4.51 -27.94 1.75
#